data_AF-A0A7G4RL20-F1
#
_entry.id   AF-A0A7G4RL20-F1
#
_cell.length_a   1.000
_cell.length_b   1.000
_cell.length_c   1.000
_cell.angle_alpha   90.00
_cell.angle_beta   90.00
_cell.angle_gamma   90.00
#
_symmetry.space_group_name_H-M   'P 1'
#
loop_
_entity.id
_entity.type
_entity.pdbx_description
1 polymer ?
#
loop_
_entity_poly.entity_id
_entity_poly.type
_entity_poly.pdbx_seq_one_letter_code
_entity_poly.pdbx_strand_id
1 'polypeptide(L)'
;MADPKLHKRWRNDKAKFFKTPLSINIEAAIEETQYRATALNYQFILENQKIIEAEFLDLFAVLQKQRNESDEKNKVFWLYCYYCATLLEQFHKAYSQQNKEEEYKKFKEQIRNYLLGIKDSAEEEEAFLESLINGFKNSLYNLLSAPAHSSRMREYLAFINLCRLQWVFTRLTLVSGFSLAKELHWLDNLDYSILGPNTNVDQVIGTLNAANGILSYFSVGLFLGTLLIDTATLIKHTFFPAKGEGKNTPEEIWARFKYEIFKRHGSNANDLVWSVVNFMTNLNHITHIPDPTAGIITGIFLGFDVSMTLYKCYLARQEYVLKTSQYETEIRTICGGKSESQLTIEQQARVNVLKKQIIEEEIKWQIKERTFYFNASAAALLMIGFTASLALSGPAAPVVCFFICTIAVAMYRSSGAFNKYQENSLRLDHAVGTERALAEREFEAARKDFYFTLIKNTVVPIFLITAWATCWPVGLAFTVLYLGCELSHAYNQHCSKNEDPEALEKPNSVSEHEYDKLPLLTVDDSEESCYCM
;
A
#
# COMPACT_ATOMS: atom_id res chain seq x y z
N MET A 1 -7.68 2.31 -18.04
CA MET A 1 -9.04 1.82 -18.31
C MET A 1 -8.91 0.37 -18.70
N ALA A 2 -9.31 -0.55 -17.83
CA ALA A 2 -9.26 -1.98 -18.15
C ALA A 2 -10.26 -2.28 -19.27
N ASP A 3 -9.78 -2.92 -20.35
CA ASP A 3 -10.58 -3.18 -21.54
C ASP A 3 -11.66 -4.24 -21.22
N PRO A 4 -12.96 -3.95 -21.40
CA PRO A 4 -14.04 -4.92 -21.20
C PRO A 4 -13.83 -6.24 -21.98
N LYS A 5 -13.08 -6.20 -23.09
CA LYS A 5 -12.72 -7.39 -23.88
C LYS A 5 -11.73 -8.30 -23.17
N LEU A 6 -10.82 -7.76 -22.37
CA LEU A 6 -9.86 -8.53 -21.56
C LEU A 6 -10.59 -9.34 -20.48
N HIS A 7 -11.52 -8.71 -19.76
CA HIS A 7 -12.36 -9.39 -18.77
C HIS A 7 -13.24 -10.49 -19.38
N LYS A 8 -13.61 -10.39 -20.66
CA LYS A 8 -14.35 -11.46 -21.35
C LYS A 8 -13.47 -12.69 -21.62
N ARG A 9 -12.22 -12.48 -22.05
CA ARG A 9 -11.26 -13.58 -22.30
C ARG A 9 -10.95 -14.36 -21.03
N TRP A 10 -10.63 -13.65 -19.94
CA TRP A 10 -10.38 -14.28 -18.64
C TRP A 10 -11.61 -15.04 -18.12
N ARG A 11 -12.80 -14.43 -18.13
CA ARG A 11 -14.05 -15.10 -17.73
C ARG A 11 -14.31 -16.39 -18.49
N ASN A 12 -14.05 -16.39 -19.80
CA ASN A 12 -14.24 -17.57 -20.62
C ASN A 12 -13.26 -18.69 -20.22
N ASP A 13 -12.01 -18.35 -19.90
CA ASP A 13 -11.03 -19.35 -19.44
C ASP A 13 -11.40 -19.92 -18.06
N LYS A 14 -11.78 -19.05 -17.10
CA LYS A 14 -12.32 -19.46 -15.79
C LYS A 14 -13.54 -20.37 -15.96
N ALA A 15 -14.52 -19.96 -16.76
CA ALA A 15 -15.70 -20.77 -17.03
C ALA A 15 -15.35 -22.11 -17.68
N LYS A 16 -14.34 -22.15 -18.56
CA LYS A 16 -13.84 -23.39 -19.15
C LYS A 16 -13.12 -24.25 -18.10
N PHE A 17 -12.36 -23.66 -17.16
CA PHE A 17 -11.73 -24.39 -16.06
C PHE A 17 -12.77 -25.16 -15.26
N PHE A 18 -13.81 -24.45 -14.85
CA PHE A 18 -14.88 -24.99 -14.02
C PHE A 18 -15.91 -25.87 -14.76
N LYS A 19 -15.87 -25.94 -16.10
CA LYS A 19 -16.73 -26.84 -16.90
C LYS A 19 -16.01 -28.11 -17.33
N THR A 20 -14.68 -28.12 -17.37
CA THR A 20 -13.91 -29.31 -17.71
C THR A 20 -13.97 -30.29 -16.53
N PRO A 21 -14.42 -31.53 -16.72
CA PRO A 21 -14.37 -32.54 -15.67
C PRO A 21 -12.90 -32.80 -15.31
N LEU A 22 -12.56 -32.65 -14.04
CA LEU A 22 -11.24 -32.95 -13.51
C LEU A 22 -11.09 -34.45 -13.25
N SER A 23 -9.86 -34.97 -13.36
CA SER A 23 -9.57 -36.35 -12.98
C SER A 23 -9.98 -36.63 -11.53
N ILE A 24 -10.53 -37.82 -11.30
CA ILE A 24 -10.85 -38.32 -9.95
C ILE A 24 -9.56 -38.50 -9.13
N ASN A 25 -8.45 -38.80 -9.80
CA ASN A 25 -7.13 -38.83 -9.17
C ASN A 25 -6.58 -37.41 -9.08
N ILE A 26 -6.29 -36.97 -7.85
CA ILE A 26 -5.83 -35.60 -7.56
C ILE A 26 -4.46 -35.29 -8.16
N GLU A 27 -3.53 -36.26 -8.24
CA GLU A 27 -2.22 -36.06 -8.88
C GLU A 27 -2.39 -35.77 -10.37
N ALA A 28 -3.21 -36.58 -11.04
CA ALA A 28 -3.54 -36.38 -12.45
C ALA A 28 -4.27 -35.05 -12.68
N ALA A 29 -5.15 -34.63 -11.75
CA ALA A 29 -5.82 -33.34 -11.82
C ALA A 29 -4.85 -32.15 -11.66
N ILE A 30 -3.83 -32.29 -10.80
CA ILE A 30 -2.75 -31.28 -10.63
C ILE A 30 -1.89 -31.20 -11.90
N GLU A 31 -1.52 -32.34 -12.49
CA GLU A 31 -0.74 -32.38 -13.73
C GLU A 31 -1.51 -31.79 -14.91
N GLU A 32 -2.80 -32.12 -15.07
CA GLU A 32 -3.67 -31.56 -16.10
C GLU A 32 -3.80 -30.04 -15.92
N THR A 33 -3.98 -29.58 -14.68
CA THR A 33 -4.05 -28.16 -14.33
C THR A 33 -2.76 -27.43 -14.70
N GLN A 34 -1.61 -28.03 -14.39
CA GLN A 34 -0.30 -27.46 -14.71
C GLN A 34 -0.07 -27.42 -16.22
N TYR A 35 -0.38 -28.51 -16.94
CA TYR A 35 -0.30 -28.55 -18.40
C TYR A 35 -1.14 -27.45 -19.02
N ARG A 36 -2.39 -27.29 -18.58
CA ARG A 36 -3.29 -26.24 -19.04
C ARG A 36 -2.73 -24.84 -18.79
N ALA A 37 -2.17 -24.59 -17.60
CA ALA A 37 -1.56 -23.30 -17.28
C ALA A 37 -0.35 -23.02 -18.19
N THR A 38 0.51 -24.01 -18.45
CA THR A 38 1.67 -23.88 -19.34
C THR A 38 1.32 -23.77 -20.82
N ALA A 39 0.13 -24.21 -21.22
CA ALA A 39 -0.36 -24.13 -22.60
C ALA A 39 -0.88 -22.72 -22.96
N LEU A 40 -1.13 -21.84 -21.98
CA LEU A 40 -1.56 -20.48 -22.25
C LEU A 40 -0.41 -19.63 -22.81
N ASN A 41 -0.71 -18.84 -23.84
CA ASN A 41 0.25 -17.87 -24.38
C ASN A 41 0.58 -16.81 -23.32
N TYR A 42 1.86 -16.47 -23.18
CA TYR A 42 2.33 -15.37 -22.36
C TYR A 42 1.56 -14.04 -22.59
N GLN A 43 1.18 -13.72 -23.83
CA GLN A 43 0.36 -12.53 -24.10
C GLN A 43 -0.94 -12.53 -23.31
N PHE A 44 -1.61 -13.69 -23.19
CA PHE A 44 -2.82 -13.83 -22.40
C PHE A 44 -2.53 -13.57 -20.91
N ILE A 45 -1.42 -14.09 -20.40
CA ILE A 45 -1.02 -13.92 -19.00
C ILE A 45 -0.70 -12.43 -18.71
N LEU A 46 0.09 -11.79 -19.56
CA LEU A 46 0.43 -10.37 -19.46
C LEU A 46 -0.81 -9.47 -19.47
N GLU A 47 -1.74 -9.70 -20.41
CA GLU A 47 -2.96 -8.92 -20.56
C GLU A 47 -3.92 -9.08 -19.36
N ASN A 48 -3.87 -10.21 -18.65
CA ASN A 48 -4.78 -10.54 -17.54
C ASN A 48 -4.10 -10.59 -16.17
N GLN A 49 -2.82 -10.22 -16.07
CA GLN A 49 -2.01 -10.43 -14.86
C GLN A 49 -2.66 -9.87 -13.59
N LYS A 50 -3.12 -8.62 -13.60
CA LYS A 50 -3.79 -8.00 -12.45
C LYS A 50 -5.06 -8.75 -12.04
N ILE A 51 -5.81 -9.26 -13.01
CA ILE A 51 -7.06 -9.97 -12.78
C ILE A 51 -6.76 -11.35 -12.17
N ILE A 52 -5.73 -12.04 -12.68
CA ILE A 52 -5.26 -13.33 -12.16
C ILE A 52 -4.75 -13.17 -10.72
N GLU A 53 -3.95 -12.14 -10.46
CA GLU A 53 -3.44 -11.83 -9.13
C GLU A 53 -4.60 -11.58 -8.17
N ALA A 54 -5.50 -10.63 -8.48
CA ALA A 54 -6.69 -10.38 -7.66
C ALA A 54 -7.53 -11.65 -7.43
N GLU A 55 -7.77 -12.44 -8.47
CA GLU A 55 -8.53 -13.69 -8.36
C GLU A 55 -7.88 -14.69 -7.41
N PHE A 56 -6.56 -14.86 -7.52
CA PHE A 56 -5.79 -15.70 -6.61
C PHE A 56 -5.92 -15.19 -5.18
N LEU A 57 -5.72 -13.88 -4.95
CA LEU A 57 -5.80 -13.27 -3.62
C LEU A 57 -7.16 -13.48 -2.97
N ASP A 58 -8.23 -13.18 -3.70
CA ASP A 58 -9.59 -13.22 -3.17
C ASP A 58 -10.00 -14.67 -2.90
N LEU A 59 -9.70 -15.57 -3.83
CA LEU A 59 -10.02 -16.99 -3.66
C LEU A 59 -9.26 -17.61 -2.51
N PHE A 60 -7.96 -17.32 -2.41
CA PHE A 60 -7.10 -17.85 -1.38
C PHE A 60 -7.56 -17.41 0.01
N ALA A 61 -7.90 -16.12 0.18
CA ALA A 61 -8.46 -15.60 1.43
C ALA A 61 -9.80 -16.30 1.81
N VAL A 62 -10.67 -16.54 0.82
CA VAL A 62 -11.94 -17.24 1.05
C VAL A 62 -11.73 -18.70 1.46
N LEU A 63 -10.85 -19.43 0.76
CA LEU A 63 -10.59 -20.84 1.05
C LEU A 63 -9.98 -21.05 2.43
N GLN A 64 -9.14 -20.12 2.89
CA GLN A 64 -8.61 -20.14 4.24
C GLN A 64 -9.71 -20.03 5.31
N LYS A 65 -10.69 -19.16 5.10
CA LYS A 65 -11.82 -18.97 6.04
C LYS A 65 -12.81 -20.15 6.05
N GLN A 66 -12.80 -21.01 5.04
CA GLN A 66 -13.75 -22.12 4.87
C GLN A 66 -13.19 -23.50 5.27
N ARG A 67 -12.07 -23.55 5.99
CA ARG A 67 -11.33 -24.79 6.32
C ARG A 67 -12.18 -25.88 6.99
N ASN A 68 -13.22 -25.53 7.75
CA ASN A 68 -14.04 -26.50 8.48
C ASN A 68 -15.23 -27.05 7.67
N GLU A 69 -15.45 -26.55 6.44
CA GLU A 69 -16.47 -27.06 5.52
C GLU A 69 -15.87 -28.19 4.67
N SER A 70 -16.58 -29.32 4.51
CA SER A 70 -16.07 -30.59 3.93
C SER A 70 -15.00 -30.41 2.83
N ASP A 71 -13.77 -30.85 3.10
CA ASP A 71 -12.58 -30.70 2.22
C ASP A 71 -12.84 -31.08 0.75
N GLU A 72 -13.66 -32.10 0.50
CA GLU A 72 -14.10 -32.54 -0.84
C GLU A 72 -14.73 -31.41 -1.69
N LYS A 73 -15.56 -30.54 -1.11
CA LYS A 73 -16.24 -29.46 -1.85
C LYS A 73 -15.28 -28.34 -2.27
N ASN A 74 -14.18 -28.18 -1.53
CA ASN A 74 -13.23 -27.10 -1.74
C ASN A 74 -12.06 -27.48 -2.67
N LYS A 75 -11.85 -28.79 -2.95
CA LYS A 75 -10.76 -29.30 -3.81
C LYS A 75 -10.69 -28.62 -5.18
N VAL A 76 -11.83 -28.43 -5.85
CA VAL A 76 -11.88 -27.79 -7.16
C VAL A 76 -11.42 -26.32 -7.12
N PHE A 77 -11.70 -25.63 -6.01
CA PHE A 77 -11.29 -24.24 -5.80
C PHE A 77 -9.82 -24.14 -5.44
N TRP A 78 -9.29 -25.08 -4.65
CA TRP A 78 -7.85 -25.20 -4.39
C TRP A 78 -7.06 -25.51 -5.66
N LEU A 79 -7.57 -26.39 -6.54
CA LEU A 79 -7.00 -26.63 -7.88
C LEU A 79 -7.02 -25.36 -8.74
N TYR A 80 -8.10 -24.59 -8.69
CA TYR A 80 -8.16 -23.30 -9.40
C TYR A 80 -7.19 -22.27 -8.81
N CYS A 81 -6.99 -22.27 -7.50
CA CYS A 81 -5.99 -21.44 -6.83
C CYS A 81 -4.57 -21.83 -7.27
N TYR A 82 -4.27 -23.14 -7.35
CA TYR A 82 -3.03 -23.68 -7.90
C TYR A 82 -2.81 -23.27 -9.37
N TYR A 83 -3.86 -23.28 -10.18
CA TYR A 83 -3.85 -22.81 -11.56
C TYR A 83 -3.42 -21.33 -11.63
N CYS A 84 -4.05 -20.45 -10.86
CA CYS A 84 -3.69 -19.03 -10.81
C CYS A 84 -2.24 -18.82 -10.34
N ALA A 85 -1.81 -19.52 -9.29
CA ALA A 85 -0.43 -19.44 -8.80
C ALA A 85 0.59 -19.87 -9.87
N THR A 86 0.28 -20.91 -10.65
CA THR A 86 1.13 -21.37 -11.76
C THR A 86 1.23 -20.34 -12.89
N LEU A 87 0.15 -19.61 -13.19
CA LEU A 87 0.18 -18.52 -14.18
C LEU A 87 1.00 -17.33 -13.68
N LEU A 88 0.90 -16.99 -12.40
CA LEU A 88 1.66 -15.90 -11.78
C LEU A 88 3.15 -16.24 -11.67
N GLU A 89 3.50 -17.48 -11.31
CA GLU A 89 4.87 -18.00 -11.36
C GLU A 89 5.48 -17.78 -12.76
N GLN A 90 4.77 -18.22 -13.82
CA GLN A 90 5.23 -18.06 -15.20
C GLN A 90 5.38 -16.59 -15.60
N PHE A 91 4.43 -15.75 -15.20
CA PHE A 91 4.51 -14.31 -15.43
C PHE A 91 5.77 -13.71 -14.80
N HIS A 92 5.98 -13.95 -13.51
CA HIS A 92 7.09 -13.36 -12.76
C HIS A 92 8.46 -13.90 -13.19
N LYS A 93 8.52 -15.18 -13.55
CA LYS A 93 9.69 -15.81 -14.16
C LYS A 93 10.06 -15.14 -15.48
N ALA A 94 9.09 -14.98 -16.38
CA ALA A 94 9.32 -14.31 -17.65
C ALA A 94 9.76 -12.86 -17.44
N TYR A 95 9.12 -12.14 -16.51
CA TYR A 95 9.42 -10.74 -16.21
C TYR A 95 10.69 -10.52 -15.36
N SER A 96 11.47 -11.58 -15.09
CA SER A 96 12.71 -11.55 -14.28
C SER A 96 12.51 -11.00 -12.86
N GLN A 97 11.35 -11.29 -12.24
CA GLN A 97 11.04 -10.91 -10.86
C GLN A 97 11.27 -12.10 -9.93
N GLN A 98 12.55 -12.40 -9.63
CA GLN A 98 12.96 -13.61 -8.91
C GLN A 98 12.24 -13.80 -7.56
N ASN A 99 12.11 -12.74 -6.76
CA ASN A 99 11.43 -12.83 -5.45
C ASN A 99 9.96 -13.26 -5.58
N LYS A 100 9.23 -12.69 -6.56
CA LYS A 100 7.83 -13.05 -6.80
C LYS A 100 7.71 -14.43 -7.45
N GLU A 101 8.63 -14.80 -8.33
CA GLU A 101 8.70 -16.15 -8.88
C GLU A 101 8.84 -17.18 -7.75
N GLU A 102 9.80 -16.98 -6.85
CA GLU A 102 10.02 -17.85 -5.69
C GLU A 102 8.82 -17.90 -4.76
N GLU A 103 8.16 -16.76 -4.52
CA GLU A 103 6.95 -16.69 -3.70
C GLU A 103 5.80 -17.52 -4.30
N TYR A 104 5.44 -17.29 -5.56
CA TYR A 104 4.35 -18.03 -6.20
C TYR A 104 4.71 -19.51 -6.39
N LYS A 105 6.00 -19.82 -6.57
CA LYS A 105 6.49 -21.21 -6.55
C LYS A 105 6.26 -21.86 -5.18
N LYS A 106 6.56 -21.15 -4.09
CA LYS A 106 6.31 -21.63 -2.72
C LYS A 106 4.81 -21.85 -2.48
N PHE A 107 3.95 -20.90 -2.86
CA PHE A 107 2.49 -21.05 -2.74
C PHE A 107 1.98 -22.26 -3.52
N LYS A 108 2.48 -22.45 -4.74
CA LYS A 108 2.12 -23.59 -5.59
C LYS A 108 2.52 -24.92 -4.96
N GLU A 109 3.74 -25.04 -4.45
CA GLU A 109 4.21 -26.24 -3.73
C GLU A 109 3.37 -26.50 -2.47
N GLN A 110 3.07 -25.44 -1.71
CA GLN A 110 2.24 -25.52 -0.52
C GLN A 110 0.82 -26.00 -0.84
N ILE A 111 0.15 -25.42 -1.85
CA ILE A 111 -1.18 -25.86 -2.28
C ILE A 111 -1.16 -27.30 -2.81
N ARG A 112 -0.10 -27.69 -3.53
CA ARG A 112 0.09 -29.08 -4.01
C ARG A 112 0.13 -30.07 -2.86
N ASN A 113 0.95 -29.80 -1.84
CA ASN A 113 1.10 -30.69 -0.70
C ASN A 113 -0.22 -30.85 0.06
N TYR A 114 -0.96 -29.75 0.25
CA TYR A 114 -2.29 -29.77 0.84
C TYR A 114 -3.28 -30.64 0.02
N LEU A 115 -3.32 -30.46 -1.31
CA LEU A 115 -4.20 -31.24 -2.18
C LEU A 115 -3.89 -32.75 -2.18
N LEU A 116 -2.61 -33.11 -2.06
CA LEU A 116 -2.15 -34.50 -1.98
C LEU A 116 -2.41 -35.14 -0.61
N GLY A 117 -2.88 -34.39 0.38
CA GLY A 117 -3.08 -34.89 1.74
C GLY A 117 -1.77 -35.31 2.40
N ILE A 118 -0.64 -34.75 1.97
CA ILE A 118 0.66 -34.93 2.61
C ILE A 118 0.61 -34.08 3.89
N LYS A 119 0.02 -34.66 4.95
CA LYS A 119 -0.03 -34.08 6.29
C LYS A 119 0.98 -34.77 7.18
N ASP A 120 1.98 -34.02 7.61
CA ASP A 120 2.39 -34.08 9.00
C ASP A 120 1.26 -33.43 9.85
N SER A 121 1.16 -33.77 11.14
CA SER A 121 -0.01 -33.66 12.05
C SER A 121 -0.96 -32.43 11.93
N ALA A 122 -2.16 -32.50 12.55
CA ALA A 122 -3.13 -31.38 12.57
C ALA A 122 -2.57 -30.04 13.10
N GLU A 123 -1.55 -30.10 13.97
CA GLU A 123 -0.75 -28.95 14.45
C GLU A 123 0.11 -28.35 13.33
N GLU A 124 0.69 -29.18 12.46
CA GLU A 124 1.52 -28.73 11.34
C GLU A 124 0.68 -28.17 10.18
N GLU A 125 -0.60 -28.53 10.07
CA GLU A 125 -1.52 -27.94 9.12
C GLU A 125 -1.95 -26.51 9.53
N GLU A 126 -2.07 -26.23 10.84
CA GLU A 126 -2.21 -24.86 11.35
C GLU A 126 -0.93 -24.05 11.10
N ALA A 127 0.24 -24.62 11.41
CA ALA A 127 1.54 -24.00 11.15
C ALA A 127 1.77 -23.74 9.64
N PHE A 128 1.30 -24.64 8.77
CA PHE A 128 1.32 -24.48 7.31
C PHE A 128 0.49 -23.28 6.87
N LEU A 129 -0.74 -23.14 7.36
CA LEU A 129 -1.63 -22.04 7.00
C LEU A 129 -1.13 -20.71 7.55
N GLU A 130 -0.62 -20.70 8.77
CA GLU A 130 0.01 -19.54 9.35
C GLU A 130 1.27 -19.16 8.55
N SER A 131 2.08 -20.13 8.11
CA SER A 131 3.24 -19.88 7.23
C SER A 131 2.84 -19.33 5.86
N LEU A 132 1.66 -19.71 5.36
CA LEU A 132 1.09 -19.23 4.10
C LEU A 132 0.53 -17.82 4.22
N ILE A 133 -0.23 -17.55 5.28
CA ILE A 133 -0.78 -16.23 5.62
C ILE A 133 0.36 -15.26 5.90
N ASN A 134 1.33 -15.66 6.73
CA ASN A 134 2.49 -14.85 7.05
C ASN A 134 3.42 -14.73 5.85
N GLY A 135 3.59 -15.77 5.03
CA GLY A 135 4.29 -15.69 3.75
C GLY A 135 3.65 -14.67 2.81
N PHE A 136 2.31 -14.66 2.73
CA PHE A 136 1.53 -13.78 1.88
C PHE A 136 1.47 -12.32 2.39
N LYS A 137 1.16 -12.12 3.67
CA LYS A 137 1.21 -10.81 4.34
C LYS A 137 2.63 -10.26 4.27
N ASN A 138 3.63 -11.06 4.67
CA ASN A 138 5.03 -10.64 4.59
C ASN A 138 5.46 -10.43 3.15
N SER A 139 4.91 -11.08 2.12
CA SER A 139 5.29 -10.77 0.75
C SER A 139 4.60 -9.53 0.17
N LEU A 140 3.37 -9.20 0.60
CA LEU A 140 2.78 -7.87 0.38
C LEU A 140 3.62 -6.76 1.05
N TYR A 141 4.16 -7.04 2.25
CA TYR A 141 5.08 -6.16 2.97
C TYR A 141 6.54 -6.22 2.47
N ASN A 142 6.99 -7.32 1.86
CA ASN A 142 8.35 -7.53 1.35
C ASN A 142 8.49 -7.15 -0.13
N LEU A 143 7.36 -7.04 -0.84
CA LEU A 143 7.23 -6.27 -2.08
C LEU A 143 7.68 -4.81 -1.90
N LEU A 144 7.55 -4.29 -0.68
CA LEU A 144 8.06 -2.98 -0.25
C LEU A 144 9.49 -3.02 0.31
N SER A 145 10.15 -4.19 0.44
CA SER A 145 11.43 -4.26 1.17
C SER A 145 12.51 -5.25 0.69
N ALA A 146 12.34 -6.00 -0.40
CA ALA A 146 13.39 -6.92 -0.89
C ALA A 146 14.39 -6.26 -1.90
N PRO A 147 15.73 -6.38 -1.73
CA PRO A 147 16.76 -5.66 -2.50
C PRO A 147 17.24 -6.45 -3.71
N ALA A 148 17.02 -5.94 -4.94
CA ALA A 148 17.91 -6.10 -6.12
C ALA A 148 17.35 -5.55 -7.46
N HIS A 149 16.39 -4.60 -7.47
CA HIS A 149 15.74 -4.16 -8.72
C HIS A 149 15.54 -2.65 -8.83
N SER A 150 15.37 -2.16 -10.07
CA SER A 150 15.11 -0.76 -10.41
C SER A 150 13.93 -0.15 -9.65
N SER A 151 12.97 -0.97 -9.23
CA SER A 151 11.86 -0.61 -8.35
C SER A 151 12.31 -0.14 -6.96
N ARG A 152 13.31 -0.76 -6.33
CA ARG A 152 13.80 -0.34 -5.00
C ARG A 152 14.64 0.93 -5.09
N MET A 153 15.43 1.11 -6.15
CA MET A 153 16.14 2.37 -6.37
C MET A 153 15.14 3.54 -6.50
N ARG A 154 14.05 3.31 -7.22
CA ARG A 154 12.93 4.25 -7.32
C ARG A 154 12.26 4.52 -5.97
N GLU A 155 12.00 3.50 -5.15
CA GLU A 155 11.46 3.67 -3.79
C GLU A 155 12.42 4.44 -2.87
N TYR A 156 13.73 4.18 -2.95
CA TYR A 156 14.73 4.96 -2.22
C TYR A 156 14.75 6.42 -2.67
N LEU A 157 14.69 6.70 -3.97
CA LEU A 157 14.61 8.08 -4.46
C LEU A 157 13.33 8.78 -3.98
N ALA A 158 12.19 8.08 -3.99
CA ALA A 158 10.94 8.60 -3.44
C ALA A 158 11.03 8.87 -1.93
N PHE A 159 11.65 7.97 -1.16
CA PHE A 159 11.89 8.15 0.27
C PHE A 159 12.84 9.31 0.56
N ILE A 160 13.94 9.43 -0.19
CA ILE A 160 14.88 10.55 -0.07
C ILE A 160 14.16 11.87 -0.41
N ASN A 161 13.27 11.88 -1.40
CA ASN A 161 12.47 13.06 -1.73
C ASN A 161 11.50 13.44 -0.59
N LEU A 162 10.87 12.46 0.07
CA LEU A 162 10.07 12.72 1.28
C LEU A 162 10.93 13.27 2.43
N CYS A 163 12.13 12.74 2.64
CA CYS A 163 13.07 13.27 3.64
C CYS A 163 13.51 14.69 3.31
N ARG A 164 13.75 14.99 2.03
CA ARG A 164 14.05 16.33 1.54
C ARG A 164 12.91 17.30 1.84
N LEU A 165 11.66 16.93 1.52
CA LEU A 165 10.48 17.75 1.84
C LEU A 165 10.34 17.98 3.35
N GLN A 166 10.53 16.93 4.16
CA GLN A 166 10.53 17.04 5.62
C GLN A 166 11.55 18.07 6.09
N TRP A 167 12.78 17.98 5.60
CA TRP A 167 13.84 18.94 5.94
C TRP A 167 13.45 20.36 5.54
N VAL A 168 12.98 20.57 4.29
CA VAL A 168 12.63 21.89 3.77
C VAL A 168 11.56 22.55 4.64
N PHE A 169 10.45 21.87 4.92
CA PHE A 169 9.35 22.47 5.70
C PHE A 169 9.68 22.60 7.19
N THR A 170 10.40 21.64 7.76
CA THR A 170 10.89 21.76 9.14
C THR A 170 11.83 22.95 9.28
N ARG A 171 12.77 23.12 8.35
CA ARG A 171 13.68 24.26 8.31
C ARG A 171 12.91 25.57 8.17
N LEU A 172 11.97 25.67 7.23
CA LEU A 172 11.18 26.89 7.02
C LEU A 172 10.35 27.26 8.26
N THR A 173 9.81 26.26 8.97
CA THR A 173 9.12 26.43 10.25
C THR A 173 10.08 26.99 11.30
N LEU A 174 11.26 26.38 11.44
CA LEU A 174 12.26 26.80 12.42
C LEU A 174 12.83 28.19 12.13
N VAL A 175 13.20 28.48 10.88
CA VAL A 175 13.71 29.81 10.48
C VAL A 175 12.65 30.88 10.77
N SER A 176 11.41 30.66 10.34
CA SER A 176 10.32 31.60 10.63
C SER A 176 10.08 31.76 12.14
N GLY A 177 10.17 30.65 12.89
CA GLY A 177 9.98 30.64 14.34
C GLY A 177 11.07 31.38 15.09
N PHE A 178 12.33 31.18 14.73
CA PHE A 178 13.48 31.90 15.30
C PHE A 178 13.45 33.39 14.94
N SER A 179 13.08 33.74 13.70
CA SER A 179 12.88 35.13 13.30
C SER A 179 11.78 35.81 14.12
N LEU A 180 10.62 35.15 14.27
CA LEU A 180 9.53 35.67 15.10
C LEU A 180 9.95 35.82 16.57
N ALA A 181 10.65 34.83 17.13
CA ALA A 181 11.13 34.88 18.51
C ALA A 181 12.14 36.01 18.75
N LYS A 182 12.95 36.34 17.73
CA LYS A 182 13.85 37.51 17.71
C LYS A 182 13.05 38.81 17.64
N GLU A 183 12.05 38.91 16.75
CA GLU A 183 11.18 40.09 16.64
C GLU A 183 10.37 40.37 17.92
N LEU A 184 9.95 39.33 18.63
CA LEU A 184 9.19 39.43 19.88
C LEU A 184 10.06 39.60 21.13
N HIS A 185 11.40 39.67 20.99
CA HIS A 185 12.35 39.72 22.11
C HIS A 185 12.18 38.57 23.12
N TRP A 186 11.60 37.43 22.71
CA TRP A 186 11.41 36.27 23.57
C TRP A 186 12.75 35.64 23.95
N LEU A 187 13.73 35.73 23.05
CA LEU A 187 15.05 35.15 23.24
C LEU A 187 15.90 35.96 24.24
N ASP A 188 15.70 37.27 24.31
CA ASP A 188 16.33 38.13 25.32
C ASP A 188 15.88 37.76 26.76
N ASN A 189 14.65 37.23 26.91
CA ASN A 189 14.14 36.70 28.17
C ASN A 189 14.58 35.25 28.47
N LEU A 190 14.88 34.45 27.44
CA LEU A 190 15.32 33.04 27.54
C LEU A 190 16.84 32.88 27.71
N ASP A 191 17.63 33.82 27.20
CA ASP A 191 19.08 33.88 27.36
C ASP A 191 19.50 33.93 28.85
N TYR A 192 18.62 34.41 29.74
CA TYR A 192 18.86 34.44 31.18
C TYR A 192 18.66 33.09 31.89
N SER A 193 17.95 32.12 31.29
CA SER A 193 17.44 30.95 32.03
C SER A 193 17.78 29.56 31.45
N ILE A 194 17.95 29.39 30.13
CA ILE A 194 18.07 28.02 29.55
C ILE A 194 19.16 27.89 28.47
N LEU A 195 19.43 28.92 27.67
CA LEU A 195 20.23 28.80 26.45
C LEU A 195 21.70 29.29 26.57
N GLY A 196 22.06 29.94 27.67
CA GLY A 196 23.42 30.45 27.93
C GLY A 196 23.71 31.78 27.22
N PRO A 197 24.70 32.56 27.70
CA PRO A 197 24.98 33.87 27.15
C PRO A 197 25.59 33.72 25.75
N ASN A 198 24.96 34.32 24.73
CA ASN A 198 25.34 34.36 23.31
C ASN A 198 24.74 33.29 22.38
N THR A 199 23.44 32.96 22.49
CA THR A 199 22.77 32.22 21.39
C THR A 199 22.57 33.15 20.19
N ASN A 200 23.50 33.12 19.24
CA ASN A 200 23.40 33.92 18.02
C ASN A 200 22.33 33.33 17.08
N VAL A 201 21.12 33.88 17.13
CA VAL A 201 19.96 33.49 16.30
C VAL A 201 20.30 33.52 14.82
N ASP A 202 21.08 34.51 14.38
CA ASP A 202 21.47 34.65 12.97
C ASP A 202 22.44 33.53 12.55
N GLN A 203 23.29 33.04 13.46
CA GLN A 203 24.14 31.87 13.23
C GLN A 203 23.31 30.59 13.09
N VAL A 204 22.29 30.40 13.93
CA VAL A 204 21.37 29.25 13.85
C VAL A 204 20.62 29.27 12.53
N ILE A 205 20.04 30.41 12.14
CA ILE A 205 19.36 30.60 10.86
C ILE A 205 20.32 30.36 9.68
N GLY A 206 21.55 30.87 9.76
CA GLY A 206 22.59 30.65 8.75
C GLY A 206 22.92 29.17 8.58
N THR A 207 23.06 28.43 9.70
CA THR A 207 23.33 26.98 9.70
C THR A 207 22.17 26.20 9.08
N LEU A 208 20.93 26.56 9.41
CA LEU A 208 19.73 25.96 8.82
C LEU A 208 19.65 26.17 7.30
N ASN A 209 20.08 27.33 6.80
CA ASN A 209 20.05 27.68 5.38
C ASN A 209 21.23 27.13 4.57
N ALA A 210 22.32 26.69 5.21
CA ALA A 210 23.51 26.18 4.52
C ALA A 210 23.21 25.02 3.56
N ALA A 211 22.25 24.15 3.92
CA ALA A 211 21.86 23.01 3.09
C ALA A 211 20.93 23.37 1.90
N ASN A 212 20.44 24.62 1.79
CA ASN A 212 19.40 24.97 0.83
C ASN A 212 19.82 24.73 -0.63
N GLY A 213 21.04 25.12 -1.00
CA GLY A 213 21.55 24.92 -2.36
C GLY A 213 21.52 23.44 -2.76
N ILE A 214 22.04 22.57 -1.91
CA ILE A 214 22.07 21.11 -2.13
C ILE A 214 20.64 20.55 -2.26
N LEU A 215 19.72 20.98 -1.40
CA LEU A 215 18.33 20.54 -1.43
C LEU A 215 17.59 20.99 -2.69
N SER A 216 17.90 22.17 -3.21
CA SER A 216 17.39 22.66 -4.49
C SER A 216 17.85 21.79 -5.66
N TYR A 217 19.12 21.39 -5.71
CA TYR A 217 19.59 20.47 -6.75
C TYR A 217 18.96 19.07 -6.60
N PHE A 218 18.86 18.54 -5.39
CA PHE A 218 18.18 17.26 -5.15
C PHE A 218 16.72 17.29 -5.53
N SER A 219 16.04 18.44 -5.43
CA SER A 219 14.65 18.58 -5.86
C SER A 219 14.44 18.23 -7.34
N VAL A 220 15.41 18.54 -8.20
CA VAL A 220 15.35 18.19 -9.63
C VAL A 220 15.88 16.78 -9.84
N GLY A 221 17.05 16.49 -9.27
CA GLY A 221 17.75 15.22 -9.49
C GLY A 221 16.96 13.98 -9.05
N LEU A 222 16.21 14.06 -7.95
CA LEU A 222 15.43 12.91 -7.44
C LEU A 222 14.25 12.56 -8.35
N PHE A 223 13.49 13.57 -8.82
CA PHE A 223 12.39 13.35 -9.76
C PHE A 223 12.89 12.93 -11.13
N LEU A 224 13.96 13.56 -11.63
CA LEU A 224 14.56 13.19 -12.92
C LEU A 224 15.14 11.77 -12.87
N GLY A 225 15.80 11.40 -11.77
CA GLY A 225 16.31 10.04 -11.56
C GLY A 225 15.18 9.00 -11.56
N THR A 226 14.07 9.29 -10.89
CA THR A 226 12.88 8.42 -10.87
C THR A 226 12.29 8.27 -12.28
N LEU A 227 12.13 9.38 -13.01
CA LEU A 227 11.65 9.39 -14.39
C LEU A 227 12.56 8.58 -15.33
N LEU A 228 13.88 8.73 -15.20
CA LEU A 228 14.86 7.98 -16.00
C LEU A 228 14.79 6.48 -15.70
N ILE A 229 14.67 6.09 -14.44
CA ILE A 229 14.53 4.68 -14.05
C ILE A 229 13.25 4.08 -14.63
N ASP A 230 12.12 4.77 -14.53
CA ASP A 230 10.85 4.29 -15.09
C ASP A 230 10.89 4.19 -16.61
N THR A 231 11.49 5.19 -17.27
CA THR A 231 11.65 5.20 -18.72
C THR A 231 12.59 4.08 -19.19
N ALA A 232 13.72 3.88 -18.51
CA ALA A 232 14.65 2.79 -18.80
C ALA A 232 13.99 1.43 -18.58
N THR A 233 13.20 1.29 -17.51
CA THR A 233 12.46 0.06 -17.22
C THR A 233 11.39 -0.21 -18.29
N LEU A 234 10.66 0.83 -18.73
CA LEU A 234 9.69 0.74 -19.84
C LEU A 234 10.38 0.30 -21.14
N ILE A 235 11.51 0.92 -21.49
CA ILE A 235 12.29 0.56 -22.69
C ILE A 235 12.77 -0.88 -22.60
N LYS A 236 13.32 -1.29 -21.45
CA LYS A 236 13.80 -2.65 -21.20
C LYS A 236 12.69 -3.68 -21.44
N HIS A 237 11.54 -3.56 -20.79
CA HIS A 237 10.47 -4.55 -20.93
C HIS A 237 9.71 -4.47 -22.26
N THR A 238 9.79 -3.34 -22.97
CA THR A 238 9.17 -3.21 -24.29
C THR A 238 10.06 -3.81 -25.39
N PHE A 239 11.35 -3.46 -25.41
CA PHE A 239 12.25 -3.73 -26.54
C PHE A 239 13.33 -4.77 -26.25
N PHE A 240 13.67 -5.02 -24.98
CA PHE A 240 14.70 -5.97 -24.55
C PHE A 240 14.15 -7.00 -23.54
N PRO A 241 13.12 -7.75 -23.92
CA PRO A 241 12.44 -8.71 -23.06
C PRO A 241 13.34 -9.90 -22.70
N ALA A 242 13.17 -10.45 -21.50
CA ALA A 242 13.94 -11.60 -21.07
C ALA A 242 13.55 -12.89 -21.83
N LYS A 243 14.42 -13.91 -21.77
CA LYS A 243 14.15 -15.23 -22.37
C LYS A 243 12.91 -15.84 -21.72
N GLY A 244 11.83 -16.00 -22.50
CA GLY A 244 10.56 -16.57 -22.03
C GLY A 244 9.36 -15.62 -22.12
N GLU A 245 9.59 -14.32 -22.38
CA GLU A 245 8.51 -13.33 -22.48
C GLU A 245 7.72 -13.37 -23.82
N GLY A 246 8.00 -14.29 -24.74
CA GLY A 246 7.27 -14.43 -26.01
C GLY A 246 8.18 -14.43 -27.26
N LYS A 247 7.58 -14.34 -28.45
CA LYS A 247 8.29 -14.40 -29.74
C LYS A 247 8.69 -13.02 -30.29
N ASN A 248 8.40 -11.94 -29.56
CA ASN A 248 8.67 -10.55 -29.96
C ASN A 248 7.99 -10.18 -31.28
N THR A 249 6.75 -10.62 -31.45
CA THR A 249 5.93 -10.14 -32.57
C THR A 249 5.59 -8.65 -32.38
N PRO A 250 5.32 -7.90 -33.45
CA PRO A 250 4.90 -6.50 -33.33
C PRO A 250 3.69 -6.29 -32.41
N GLU A 251 2.77 -7.25 -32.39
CA GLU A 251 1.58 -7.24 -31.52
C GLU A 251 1.96 -7.43 -30.03
N GLU A 252 2.87 -8.35 -29.72
CA GLU A 252 3.37 -8.57 -28.34
C GLU A 252 4.13 -7.34 -27.83
N ILE A 253 4.98 -6.73 -28.67
CA ILE A 253 5.72 -5.50 -28.31
C ILE A 253 4.73 -4.37 -28.01
N TRP A 254 3.70 -4.20 -28.84
CA TRP A 254 2.66 -3.18 -28.61
C TRP A 254 1.83 -3.45 -27.35
N ALA A 255 1.50 -4.71 -27.07
CA ALA A 255 0.82 -5.09 -25.85
C ALA A 255 1.67 -4.77 -24.60
N ARG A 256 2.98 -5.09 -24.62
CA ARG A 256 3.92 -4.74 -23.54
C ARG A 256 4.06 -3.24 -23.37
N PHE A 257 4.23 -2.49 -24.46
CA PHE A 257 4.32 -1.03 -24.41
C PHE A 257 3.08 -0.40 -23.76
N LYS A 258 1.88 -0.80 -24.19
CA LYS A 258 0.62 -0.35 -23.61
C LYS A 258 0.51 -0.70 -22.13
N TYR A 259 0.85 -1.93 -21.76
CA TYR A 259 0.86 -2.38 -20.38
C TYR A 259 1.80 -1.51 -19.53
N GLU A 260 3.01 -1.24 -20.03
CA GLU A 260 4.04 -0.50 -19.31
C GLU A 260 3.73 1.00 -19.17
N ILE A 261 3.16 1.62 -20.20
CA ILE A 261 2.62 2.97 -20.10
C ILE A 261 1.47 3.01 -19.10
N PHE A 262 0.49 2.11 -19.22
CA PHE A 262 -0.66 2.13 -18.34
C PHE A 262 -0.28 1.89 -16.88
N LYS A 263 0.75 1.07 -16.63
CA LYS A 263 1.27 0.84 -15.29
C LYS A 263 1.95 2.07 -14.68
N ARG A 264 2.67 2.86 -15.47
CA ARG A 264 3.55 3.94 -14.96
C ARG A 264 3.10 5.36 -15.28
N HIS A 265 2.10 5.56 -16.14
CA HIS A 265 1.68 6.89 -16.63
C HIS A 265 1.49 7.91 -15.51
N GLY A 266 0.86 7.49 -14.41
CA GLY A 266 0.61 8.38 -13.29
C GLY A 266 1.87 8.81 -12.54
N SER A 267 2.87 7.92 -12.42
CA SER A 267 4.16 8.33 -11.85
C SER A 267 4.95 9.17 -12.83
N ASN A 268 5.06 8.73 -14.08
CA ASN A 268 5.87 9.42 -15.08
C ASN A 268 5.37 10.86 -15.28
N ALA A 269 4.05 11.07 -15.28
CA ALA A 269 3.46 12.41 -15.35
C ALA A 269 3.86 13.26 -14.13
N ASN A 270 3.76 12.70 -12.93
CA ASN A 270 4.15 13.38 -11.69
C ASN A 270 5.64 13.74 -11.68
N ASP A 271 6.50 12.79 -12.02
CA ASP A 271 7.95 12.96 -11.98
C ASP A 271 8.42 13.93 -13.06
N LEU A 272 7.81 13.90 -14.24
CA LEU A 272 8.05 14.88 -15.31
C LEU A 272 7.64 16.30 -14.87
N VAL A 273 6.42 16.46 -14.38
CA VAL A 273 5.90 17.76 -13.93
C VAL A 273 6.81 18.34 -12.85
N TRP A 274 7.13 17.57 -11.81
CA TRP A 274 7.97 18.06 -10.73
C TRP A 274 9.43 18.25 -11.11
N SER A 275 9.98 17.46 -12.04
CA SER A 275 11.33 17.72 -12.58
C SER A 275 11.40 19.08 -13.27
N VAL A 276 10.40 19.40 -14.09
CA VAL A 276 10.33 20.67 -14.83
C VAL A 276 10.05 21.84 -13.88
N VAL A 277 9.04 21.70 -13.02
CA VAL A 277 8.65 22.75 -12.06
C VAL A 277 9.80 23.06 -11.12
N ASN A 278 10.43 22.05 -10.50
CA ASN A 278 11.56 22.29 -9.60
C ASN A 278 12.77 22.86 -10.32
N PHE A 279 13.01 22.49 -11.58
CA PHE A 279 14.07 23.12 -12.38
C PHE A 279 13.79 24.61 -12.58
N MET A 280 12.53 24.97 -12.86
CA MET A 280 12.13 26.36 -13.00
C MET A 280 12.16 27.14 -11.68
N THR A 281 11.67 26.56 -10.59
CA THR A 281 11.40 27.28 -9.34
C THR A 281 12.52 27.18 -8.31
N ASN A 282 13.20 26.04 -8.18
CA ASN A 282 14.26 25.84 -7.18
C ASN A 282 15.65 26.15 -7.73
N LEU A 283 15.84 26.10 -9.06
CA LEU A 283 17.04 26.58 -9.76
C LEU A 283 16.76 27.89 -10.49
N ASN A 284 15.98 28.76 -9.86
CA ASN A 284 15.54 30.03 -10.44
C ASN A 284 16.69 31.00 -10.75
N HIS A 285 17.84 30.86 -10.11
CA HIS A 285 19.07 31.56 -10.50
C HIS A 285 19.57 31.19 -11.91
N ILE A 286 19.24 30.00 -12.41
CA ILE A 286 19.54 29.54 -13.78
C ILE A 286 18.44 29.98 -14.74
N THR A 287 17.17 29.86 -14.34
CA THR A 287 16.03 30.18 -15.21
C THR A 287 15.65 31.68 -15.19
N HIS A 288 16.30 32.47 -14.34
CA HIS A 288 16.07 33.90 -14.13
C HIS A 288 14.63 34.26 -13.74
N ILE A 289 13.94 33.37 -13.01
CA ILE A 289 12.58 33.61 -12.49
C ILE A 289 12.66 34.25 -11.09
N PRO A 290 11.94 35.35 -10.82
CA PRO A 290 11.91 35.97 -9.48
C PRO A 290 11.36 35.02 -8.40
N ASP A 291 11.89 35.08 -7.17
CA ASP A 291 11.47 34.24 -6.04
C ASP A 291 9.95 34.24 -5.79
N PRO A 292 9.23 35.38 -5.80
CA PRO A 292 7.78 35.38 -5.59
C PRO A 292 7.03 34.61 -6.68
N THR A 293 7.47 34.75 -7.94
CA THR A 293 6.90 34.04 -9.08
C THR A 293 7.17 32.54 -8.97
N ALA A 294 8.38 32.13 -8.56
CA ALA A 294 8.72 30.74 -8.30
C ALA A 294 7.84 30.13 -7.18
N GLY A 295 7.56 30.90 -6.13
CA GLY A 295 6.62 30.54 -5.07
C GLY A 295 5.20 30.31 -5.60
N ILE A 296 4.66 31.24 -6.39
CA ILE A 296 3.31 31.11 -6.99
C ILE A 296 3.22 29.87 -7.88
N ILE A 297 4.22 29.65 -8.75
CA ILE A 297 4.26 28.47 -9.63
C ILE A 297 4.25 27.19 -8.77
N THR A 298 5.08 27.12 -7.73
CA THR A 298 5.12 25.98 -6.81
C THR A 298 3.77 25.75 -6.14
N GLY A 299 3.11 26.81 -5.67
CA GLY A 299 1.77 26.74 -5.07
C GLY A 299 0.71 26.17 -6.01
N ILE A 300 0.70 26.57 -7.28
CA ILE A 300 -0.23 26.05 -8.30
C ILE A 300 0.01 24.55 -8.53
N PHE A 301 1.27 24.13 -8.65
CA PHE A 301 1.60 22.72 -8.91
C PHE A 301 1.47 21.81 -7.67
N LEU A 302 1.46 22.35 -6.45
CA LEU A 302 0.99 21.57 -5.29
C LEU A 302 -0.50 21.20 -5.41
N GLY A 303 -1.32 22.02 -6.09
CA GLY A 303 -2.70 21.66 -6.42
C GLY A 303 -2.81 20.51 -7.44
N PHE A 304 -1.79 20.36 -8.31
CA PHE A 304 -1.68 19.20 -9.18
C PHE A 304 -1.50 17.90 -8.37
N ASP A 305 -0.75 17.90 -7.25
CA ASP A 305 -0.58 16.69 -6.41
C ASP A 305 -1.89 16.21 -5.77
N VAL A 306 -2.72 17.15 -5.31
CA VAL A 306 -4.06 16.84 -4.80
C VAL A 306 -4.89 16.19 -5.92
N SER A 307 -4.94 16.84 -7.07
CA SER A 307 -5.68 16.38 -8.24
C SER A 307 -5.20 15.01 -8.71
N MET A 308 -3.89 14.79 -8.72
CA MET A 308 -3.26 13.55 -9.15
C MET A 308 -3.53 12.40 -8.17
N THR A 309 -3.54 12.69 -6.87
CA THR A 309 -3.90 11.70 -5.84
C THR A 309 -5.36 11.29 -5.94
N LEU A 310 -6.27 12.26 -6.13
CA LEU A 310 -7.69 11.99 -6.37
C LEU A 310 -7.92 11.25 -7.69
N TYR A 311 -7.17 11.58 -8.75
CA TYR A 311 -7.23 10.86 -10.01
C TYR A 311 -6.79 9.39 -9.85
N LYS A 312 -5.72 9.12 -9.08
CA LYS A 312 -5.31 7.74 -8.74
C LYS A 312 -6.40 7.00 -7.95
N CYS A 313 -7.08 7.69 -7.03
CA CYS A 313 -8.24 7.13 -6.31
C CYS A 313 -9.37 6.76 -7.28
N TYR A 314 -9.70 7.68 -8.21
CA TYR A 314 -10.70 7.42 -9.25
C TYR A 314 -10.35 6.22 -10.14
N LEU A 315 -9.09 6.11 -10.58
CA LEU A 315 -8.64 4.95 -11.34
C LEU A 315 -8.75 3.65 -10.54
N ALA A 316 -8.39 3.66 -9.26
CA ALA A 316 -8.55 2.50 -8.39
C ALA A 316 -10.03 2.13 -8.19
N ARG A 317 -10.92 3.13 -8.09
CA ARG A 317 -12.37 2.91 -8.02
C ARG A 317 -12.90 2.23 -9.27
N GLN A 318 -12.43 2.64 -10.45
CA GLN A 318 -12.82 1.98 -11.71
C GLN A 318 -12.37 0.52 -11.74
N GLU A 319 -11.16 0.22 -11.27
CA GLU A 319 -10.65 -1.16 -11.18
C GLU A 319 -11.55 -2.01 -10.25
N TYR A 320 -11.90 -1.47 -9.08
CA TYR A 320 -12.81 -2.10 -8.12
C TYR A 320 -14.21 -2.35 -8.73
N VAL A 321 -14.89 -1.32 -9.26
CA VAL A 321 -16.24 -1.45 -9.81
C VAL A 321 -16.29 -2.48 -10.95
N LEU A 322 -15.25 -2.51 -11.78
CA LEU A 322 -15.16 -3.47 -12.87
C LEU A 322 -15.00 -4.90 -12.37
N LYS A 323 -14.20 -5.11 -11.32
CA LYS A 323 -14.01 -6.43 -10.69
C LYS A 323 -15.29 -6.90 -9.99
N THR A 324 -15.97 -6.05 -9.23
CA THR A 324 -17.25 -6.36 -8.61
C THR A 324 -18.31 -6.69 -9.65
N SER A 325 -18.41 -5.90 -10.73
CA SER A 325 -19.33 -6.18 -11.85
C SER A 325 -19.02 -7.50 -12.56
N GLN A 326 -17.74 -7.88 -12.64
CA GLN A 326 -17.33 -9.18 -13.16
C GLN A 326 -17.91 -10.32 -12.30
N TYR A 327 -17.72 -10.26 -10.97
CA TYR A 327 -18.24 -11.27 -10.05
C TYR A 327 -19.76 -11.35 -10.07
N GLU A 328 -20.45 -10.21 -10.06
CA GLU A 328 -21.91 -10.19 -10.19
C GLU A 328 -22.40 -10.81 -11.50
N THR A 329 -21.71 -10.53 -12.62
CA THR A 329 -22.08 -11.13 -13.90
C THR A 329 -21.84 -12.65 -13.90
N GLU A 330 -20.76 -13.12 -13.26
CA GLU A 330 -20.50 -14.55 -13.09
C GLU A 330 -21.60 -15.22 -12.26
N ILE A 331 -22.02 -14.60 -11.15
CA ILE A 331 -23.15 -15.07 -10.33
C ILE A 331 -24.43 -15.14 -11.18
N ARG A 332 -24.79 -14.07 -11.89
CA ARG A 332 -26.00 -14.05 -12.76
C ARG A 332 -25.95 -15.14 -13.83
N THR A 333 -24.78 -15.40 -14.39
CA THR A 333 -24.58 -16.44 -15.42
C THR A 333 -24.75 -17.84 -14.83
N ILE A 334 -24.27 -18.07 -13.60
CA ILE A 334 -24.45 -19.34 -12.88
C ILE A 334 -25.91 -19.53 -12.49
N CYS A 335 -26.57 -18.48 -11.99
CA CYS A 335 -27.97 -18.56 -11.55
C CYS A 335 -28.95 -18.74 -12.71
N GLY A 336 -28.66 -18.17 -13.90
CA GLY A 336 -29.49 -18.34 -15.09
C GLY A 336 -30.95 -17.90 -14.89
N GLY A 337 -31.20 -16.95 -13.99
CA GLY A 337 -32.55 -16.47 -13.62
C GLY A 337 -33.29 -17.36 -12.60
N LYS A 338 -32.65 -18.42 -12.09
CA LYS A 338 -33.21 -19.28 -11.04
C LYS A 338 -32.93 -18.69 -9.65
N SER A 339 -33.79 -19.04 -8.68
CA SER A 339 -33.53 -18.76 -7.26
C SER A 339 -32.37 -19.62 -6.74
N GLU A 340 -31.64 -19.15 -5.73
CA GLU A 340 -30.52 -19.89 -5.12
C GLU A 340 -30.93 -21.27 -4.62
N SER A 341 -32.16 -21.40 -4.10
CA SER A 341 -32.70 -22.70 -3.67
C SER A 341 -32.90 -23.73 -4.80
N GLN A 342 -32.83 -23.30 -6.06
CA GLN A 342 -33.01 -24.14 -7.25
C GLN A 342 -31.69 -24.49 -7.95
N LEU A 343 -30.55 -24.07 -7.38
CA LEU A 343 -29.22 -24.36 -7.90
C LEU A 343 -28.76 -25.75 -7.48
N THR A 344 -27.92 -26.38 -8.29
CA THR A 344 -27.22 -27.59 -7.86
C THR A 344 -26.27 -27.28 -6.71
N ILE A 345 -25.91 -28.28 -5.91
CA ILE A 345 -24.99 -28.11 -4.76
C ILE A 345 -23.67 -27.45 -5.21
N GLU A 346 -23.14 -27.85 -6.37
CA GLU A 346 -21.92 -27.26 -6.95
C GLU A 346 -22.10 -25.80 -7.38
N GLN A 347 -23.26 -25.46 -7.98
CA GLN A 347 -23.58 -24.09 -8.37
C GLN A 347 -23.74 -23.19 -7.14
N GLN A 348 -24.41 -23.69 -6.09
CA GLN A 348 -24.56 -22.95 -4.84
C GLN A 348 -23.20 -22.70 -4.16
N ALA A 349 -22.32 -23.71 -4.12
CA ALA A 349 -20.97 -23.55 -3.58
C ALA A 349 -20.18 -22.47 -4.33
N ARG A 350 -20.27 -22.45 -5.68
CA ARG A 350 -19.62 -21.40 -6.50
C ARG A 350 -20.18 -20.01 -6.26
N VAL A 351 -21.49 -19.87 -6.17
CA VAL A 351 -22.14 -18.58 -5.86
C VAL A 351 -21.70 -18.10 -4.48
N ASN A 352 -21.63 -18.98 -3.49
CA ASN A 352 -21.19 -18.65 -2.14
C ASN A 352 -19.72 -18.17 -2.11
N VAL A 353 -18.82 -18.84 -2.82
CA VAL A 353 -17.41 -18.42 -2.93
C VAL A 353 -17.31 -17.05 -3.62
N LEU A 354 -18.02 -16.82 -4.72
CA LEU A 354 -18.03 -15.54 -5.43
C LEU A 354 -18.55 -14.39 -4.54
N LYS A 355 -19.62 -14.63 -3.76
CA LYS A 355 -20.12 -13.65 -2.79
C LYS A 355 -19.08 -13.30 -1.73
N LYS A 356 -18.36 -14.29 -1.21
CA LYS A 356 -17.28 -14.05 -0.24
C LYS A 356 -16.12 -13.28 -0.88
N GLN A 357 -15.76 -13.56 -2.14
CA GLN A 357 -14.74 -12.79 -2.88
C GLN A 357 -15.15 -11.31 -3.07
N ILE A 358 -16.44 -11.03 -3.32
CA ILE A 358 -16.95 -9.66 -3.40
C ILE A 358 -16.74 -8.91 -2.06
N ILE A 359 -16.99 -9.57 -0.93
CA ILE A 359 -16.78 -8.97 0.41
C ILE A 359 -15.29 -8.66 0.65
N GLU A 360 -14.38 -9.58 0.29
CA GLU A 360 -12.94 -9.33 0.44
C GLU A 360 -12.47 -8.15 -0.43
N GLU A 361 -12.97 -8.06 -1.66
CA GLU A 361 -12.63 -6.97 -2.58
C GLU A 361 -13.20 -5.62 -2.10
N GLU A 362 -14.39 -5.62 -1.49
CA GLU A 362 -14.97 -4.43 -0.83
C GLU A 362 -14.09 -3.93 0.32
N ILE A 363 -13.66 -4.83 1.21
CA ILE A 363 -12.78 -4.47 2.33
C ILE A 363 -11.47 -3.87 1.81
N LYS A 364 -10.85 -4.51 0.81
CA LYS A 364 -9.62 -3.98 0.18
C LYS A 364 -9.83 -2.61 -0.44
N TRP A 365 -10.96 -2.41 -1.13
CA TRP A 365 -11.31 -1.11 -1.71
C TRP A 365 -11.46 -0.03 -0.64
N GLN A 366 -12.20 -0.28 0.44
CA GLN A 366 -12.41 0.69 1.51
C GLN A 366 -11.09 1.10 2.19
N ILE A 367 -10.18 0.14 2.45
CA ILE A 367 -8.84 0.44 3.00
C ILE A 367 -8.07 1.36 2.04
N LYS A 368 -8.09 1.04 0.74
CA LYS A 368 -7.37 1.77 -0.29
C LYS A 368 -7.93 3.17 -0.49
N GLU A 369 -9.25 3.31 -0.50
CA GLU A 369 -9.97 4.58 -0.60
C GLU A 369 -9.63 5.50 0.58
N ARG A 370 -9.75 5.00 1.82
CA ARG A 370 -9.38 5.77 3.03
C ARG A 370 -7.91 6.19 3.00
N THR A 371 -7.01 5.33 2.54
CA THR A 371 -5.57 5.64 2.39
C THR A 371 -5.32 6.72 1.33
N PHE A 372 -6.05 6.68 0.20
CA PHE A 372 -5.97 7.75 -0.81
C PHE A 372 -6.47 9.08 -0.27
N TYR A 373 -7.59 9.10 0.46
CA TYR A 373 -8.08 10.32 1.08
C TYR A 373 -7.10 10.89 2.10
N PHE A 374 -6.50 10.04 2.94
CA PHE A 374 -5.45 10.47 3.87
C PHE A 374 -4.26 11.12 3.15
N ASN A 375 -3.78 10.51 2.06
CA ASN A 375 -2.70 11.07 1.23
C ASN A 375 -3.13 12.34 0.48
N ALA A 376 -4.39 12.45 0.07
CA ALA A 376 -4.93 13.66 -0.57
C ALA A 376 -5.08 14.81 0.44
N SER A 377 -5.47 14.52 1.68
CA SER A 377 -5.49 15.49 2.78
C SER A 377 -4.09 15.99 3.10
N ALA A 378 -3.09 15.11 3.10
CA ALA A 378 -1.68 15.51 3.24
C ALA A 378 -1.26 16.46 2.09
N ALA A 379 -1.57 16.11 0.83
CA ALA A 379 -1.31 16.98 -0.32
C ALA A 379 -1.98 18.36 -0.17
N ALA A 380 -3.25 18.37 0.28
CA ALA A 380 -4.03 19.57 0.45
C ALA A 380 -3.48 20.45 1.58
N LEU A 381 -3.07 19.88 2.71
CA LEU A 381 -2.43 20.61 3.80
C LEU A 381 -1.08 21.20 3.36
N LEU A 382 -0.29 20.48 2.57
CA LEU A 382 0.94 21.02 1.97
C LEU A 382 0.63 22.22 1.08
N MET A 383 -0.31 22.07 0.15
CA MET A 383 -0.74 23.13 -0.76
C MET A 383 -1.25 24.36 0.01
N ILE A 384 -2.21 24.17 0.92
CA ILE A 384 -2.82 25.25 1.71
C ILE A 384 -1.77 25.91 2.59
N GLY A 385 -0.97 25.15 3.34
CA GLY A 385 0.08 25.70 4.20
C GLY A 385 1.07 26.53 3.39
N PHE A 386 1.57 25.99 2.28
CA PHE A 386 2.54 26.70 1.45
C PHE A 386 1.95 27.95 0.80
N THR A 387 0.77 27.85 0.18
CA THR A 387 0.13 29.00 -0.49
C THR A 387 -0.31 30.08 0.51
N ALA A 388 -0.84 29.69 1.67
CA ALA A 388 -1.18 30.63 2.74
C ALA A 388 0.06 31.38 3.26
N SER A 389 1.22 30.71 3.33
CA SER A 389 2.48 31.39 3.73
C SER A 389 2.88 32.53 2.77
N LEU A 390 2.48 32.44 1.49
CA LEU A 390 2.74 33.48 0.48
C LEU A 390 1.70 34.60 0.51
N ALA A 391 0.47 34.30 0.94
CA ALA A 391 -0.64 35.24 0.93
C ALA A 391 -0.80 36.02 2.25
N LEU A 392 -0.38 35.44 3.38
CA LEU A 392 -0.55 36.03 4.70
C LEU A 392 0.68 36.88 5.07
N SER A 393 0.46 38.15 5.39
CA SER A 393 1.53 39.11 5.69
C SER A 393 1.92 39.21 7.17
N GLY A 394 1.28 38.44 8.07
CA GLY A 394 1.56 38.49 9.51
C GLY A 394 2.83 37.72 9.88
N PRO A 395 3.67 38.22 10.81
CA PRO A 395 4.96 37.59 11.14
C PRO A 395 4.83 36.18 11.73
N ALA A 396 3.72 35.88 12.42
CA ALA A 396 3.41 34.54 12.91
C ALA A 396 2.82 33.59 11.85
N ALA A 397 2.32 34.12 10.74
CA ALA A 397 1.63 33.31 9.73
C ALA A 397 2.56 32.29 9.05
N PRO A 398 3.79 32.64 8.59
CA PRO A 398 4.72 31.66 8.04
C PRO A 398 5.04 30.50 8.98
N VAL A 399 5.15 30.75 10.29
CA VAL A 399 5.42 29.70 11.30
C VAL A 399 4.31 28.67 11.29
N VAL A 400 3.06 29.10 11.43
CA VAL A 400 1.89 28.21 11.47
C VAL A 400 1.73 27.48 10.13
N CYS A 401 1.88 28.21 9.01
CA CYS A 401 1.75 27.68 7.67
C CYS A 401 2.78 26.58 7.36
N PHE A 402 4.07 26.80 7.65
CA PHE A 402 5.10 25.79 7.43
C PHE A 402 5.03 24.64 8.43
N PHE A 403 4.52 24.87 9.64
CA PHE A 403 4.24 23.80 10.59
C PHE A 403 3.14 22.87 10.07
N ILE A 404 2.08 23.41 9.45
CA ILE A 404 1.05 22.62 8.76
C ILE A 404 1.68 21.79 7.63
N CYS A 405 2.58 22.37 6.83
CA CYS A 405 3.32 21.61 5.81
C CYS A 405 4.17 20.49 6.44
N THR A 406 4.76 20.71 7.60
CA THR A 406 5.54 19.71 8.34
C THR A 406 4.67 18.54 8.80
N ILE A 407 3.48 18.81 9.34
CA ILE A 407 2.47 17.79 9.67
C ILE A 407 2.09 17.00 8.41
N ALA A 408 1.89 17.68 7.30
CA ALA A 408 1.48 17.04 6.05
C ALA A 408 2.55 16.10 5.48
N VAL A 409 3.85 16.43 5.56
CA VAL A 409 4.91 15.48 5.22
C VAL A 409 4.96 14.30 6.21
N ALA A 410 4.74 14.57 7.50
CA ALA A 410 4.65 13.51 8.51
C ALA A 410 3.47 12.56 8.25
N MET A 411 2.35 13.06 7.74
CA MET A 411 1.22 12.23 7.28
C MET A 411 1.67 11.30 6.15
N TYR A 412 2.34 11.80 5.10
CA TYR A 412 2.85 10.94 4.02
C TYR A 412 3.75 9.83 4.54
N ARG A 413 4.66 10.14 5.47
CA ARG A 413 5.54 9.15 6.10
C ARG A 413 4.80 8.14 6.97
N SER A 414 3.62 8.49 7.46
CA SER A 414 2.79 7.67 8.34
C SER A 414 1.67 6.91 7.60
N SER A 415 1.63 7.01 6.26
CA SER A 415 0.60 6.39 5.41
C SER A 415 0.53 4.86 5.60
N GLY A 416 1.67 4.18 5.79
CA GLY A 416 1.70 2.74 6.05
C GLY A 416 1.08 2.36 7.39
N ALA A 417 1.40 3.10 8.47
CA ALA A 417 0.80 2.88 9.79
C ALA A 417 -0.71 3.19 9.79
N PHE A 418 -1.12 4.22 9.04
CA PHE A 418 -2.54 4.54 8.83
C PHE A 418 -3.28 3.42 8.08
N ASN A 419 -2.67 2.85 7.05
CA ASN A 419 -3.24 1.74 6.29
C ASN A 419 -3.51 0.53 7.19
N LYS A 420 -2.54 0.15 8.04
CA LYS A 420 -2.69 -0.94 9.01
C LYS A 420 -3.77 -0.65 10.07
N TYR A 421 -3.86 0.60 10.54
CA TYR A 421 -4.94 1.04 11.43
C TYR A 421 -6.32 0.87 10.78
N GLN A 422 -6.48 1.25 9.51
CA GLN A 422 -7.74 1.08 8.77
C GLN A 422 -8.08 -0.39 8.50
N GLU A 423 -7.08 -1.20 8.15
CA GLU A 423 -7.23 -2.65 7.99
C GLU A 423 -7.80 -3.31 9.26
N ASN A 424 -7.19 -3.01 10.42
CA ASN A 424 -7.64 -3.58 11.68
C ASN A 424 -9.01 -3.02 12.13
N SER A 425 -9.32 -1.76 11.79
CA SER A 425 -10.64 -1.17 12.04
C SER A 425 -11.75 -1.92 11.30
N LEU A 426 -11.57 -2.20 10.01
CA LEU A 426 -12.58 -2.91 9.24
C LEU A 426 -12.68 -4.39 9.64
N ARG A 427 -11.57 -5.02 10.01
CA ARG A 427 -11.59 -6.39 10.56
C ARG A 427 -12.37 -6.47 11.87
N LEU A 428 -12.25 -5.45 12.73
CA LEU A 428 -13.04 -5.36 13.95
C LEU A 428 -14.54 -5.23 13.64
N ASP A 429 -14.93 -4.42 12.65
CA ASP A 429 -16.33 -4.27 12.24
C ASP A 429 -16.95 -5.59 11.74
N HIS A 430 -16.12 -6.51 11.22
CA HIS A 430 -16.53 -7.83 10.74
C HIS A 430 -16.33 -8.98 11.74
N ALA A 431 -15.75 -8.73 12.92
CA ALA A 431 -15.48 -9.76 13.92
C ALA A 431 -16.73 -10.08 14.77
N VAL A 432 -17.02 -11.38 14.94
CA VAL A 432 -18.18 -11.86 15.71
C VAL A 432 -17.72 -12.85 16.78
N GLY A 433 -18.37 -12.86 17.94
CA GLY A 433 -18.11 -13.83 19.01
C GLY A 433 -16.75 -13.64 19.68
N THR A 434 -16.04 -14.75 19.92
CA THR A 434 -14.77 -14.79 20.66
C THR A 434 -13.59 -14.14 19.92
N GLU A 435 -13.65 -14.03 18.59
CA GLU A 435 -12.62 -13.37 17.76
C GLU A 435 -12.61 -11.84 17.93
N ARG A 436 -13.72 -11.26 18.42
CA ARG A 436 -13.86 -9.82 18.61
C ARG A 436 -12.86 -9.27 19.62
N ALA A 437 -12.61 -9.99 20.71
CA ALA A 437 -11.66 -9.55 21.74
C ALA A 437 -10.22 -9.47 21.24
N LEU A 438 -9.82 -10.37 20.32
CA LEU A 438 -8.52 -10.33 19.66
C LEU A 438 -8.45 -9.15 18.67
N ALA A 439 -9.50 -9.00 17.83
CA ALA A 439 -9.58 -7.90 16.87
C ALA A 439 -9.57 -6.51 17.55
N GLU A 440 -10.20 -6.36 18.71
CA GLU A 440 -10.17 -5.12 19.51
C GLU A 440 -8.76 -4.79 20.00
N ARG A 441 -7.99 -5.80 20.45
CA ARG A 441 -6.58 -5.62 20.85
C ARG A 441 -5.70 -5.22 19.67
N GLU A 442 -5.84 -5.89 18.53
CA GLU A 442 -5.09 -5.58 17.31
C GLU A 442 -5.42 -4.18 16.78
N PHE A 443 -6.69 -3.77 16.86
CA PHE A 443 -7.13 -2.42 16.51
C PHE A 443 -6.51 -1.36 17.41
N GLU A 444 -6.58 -1.52 18.74
CA GLU A 444 -6.00 -0.57 19.68
C GLU A 444 -4.48 -0.48 19.57
N ALA A 445 -3.79 -1.61 19.32
CA ALA A 445 -2.36 -1.62 19.04
C ALA A 445 -2.02 -0.84 17.76
N ALA A 446 -2.74 -1.08 16.66
CA ALA A 446 -2.52 -0.37 15.39
C ALA A 446 -2.85 1.12 15.48
N ARG A 447 -3.87 1.49 16.26
CA ARG A 447 -4.23 2.88 16.53
C ARG A 447 -3.11 3.61 17.27
N LYS A 448 -2.58 3.02 18.34
CA LYS A 448 -1.46 3.59 19.11
C LYS A 448 -0.21 3.72 18.24
N ASP A 449 0.10 2.69 17.46
CA ASP A 449 1.23 2.69 16.53
C ASP A 449 1.12 3.81 15.47
N PHE A 450 -0.08 4.03 14.91
CA PHE A 450 -0.34 5.12 13.99
C PHE A 450 -0.09 6.50 14.61
N TYR A 451 -0.71 6.80 15.76
CA TYR A 451 -0.53 8.11 16.41
C TYR A 451 0.92 8.32 16.85
N PHE A 452 1.56 7.29 17.42
CA PHE A 452 2.96 7.36 17.79
C PHE A 452 3.84 7.65 16.57
N THR A 453 3.62 6.96 15.45
CA THR A 453 4.36 7.17 14.21
C THR A 453 4.16 8.58 13.66
N LEU A 454 2.93 9.10 13.68
CA LEU A 454 2.62 10.45 13.21
C LEU A 454 3.29 11.54 14.08
N ILE A 455 3.19 11.41 15.40
CA ILE A 455 3.83 12.33 16.35
C ILE A 455 5.35 12.26 16.20
N LYS A 456 5.91 11.05 16.15
CA LYS A 456 7.35 10.81 15.96
C LYS A 456 7.85 11.46 14.68
N ASN A 457 7.17 11.24 13.56
CA ASN A 457 7.53 11.81 12.25
C ASN A 457 7.36 13.33 12.19
N THR A 458 6.60 13.94 13.11
CA THR A 458 6.44 15.40 13.21
C THR A 458 7.49 16.01 14.13
N VAL A 459 7.62 15.50 15.36
CA VAL A 459 8.40 16.12 16.44
C VAL A 459 9.90 15.81 16.33
N VAL A 460 10.26 14.56 16.03
CA VAL A 460 11.68 14.15 16.03
C VAL A 460 12.50 14.91 15.00
N PRO A 461 12.03 15.10 13.74
CA PRO A 461 12.79 15.90 12.78
C PRO A 461 12.98 17.35 13.22
N ILE A 462 11.94 17.98 13.81
CA ILE A 462 12.03 19.35 14.34
C ILE A 462 13.12 19.39 15.41
N PHE A 463 13.05 18.51 16.40
CA PHE A 463 13.99 18.46 17.50
C PHE A 463 15.44 18.19 17.04
N LEU A 464 15.65 17.19 16.18
CA LEU A 464 16.99 16.87 15.68
C LEU A 464 17.58 18.00 14.84
N ILE A 465 16.80 18.60 13.93
CA ILE A 465 17.28 19.70 13.09
C ILE A 465 17.63 20.92 13.96
N THR A 466 16.81 21.24 14.96
CA THR A 466 17.12 22.30 15.93
C THR A 466 18.38 22.00 16.73
N ALA A 467 18.55 20.76 17.21
CA ALA A 467 19.74 20.36 17.96
C ALA A 467 21.01 20.47 17.10
N TRP A 468 20.96 20.00 15.84
CA TRP A 468 22.08 20.15 14.90
C TRP A 468 22.41 21.61 14.56
N ALA A 469 21.39 22.45 14.41
CA ALA A 469 21.58 23.87 14.08
C ALA A 469 22.09 24.72 15.24
N THR A 470 21.81 24.32 16.48
CA THR A 470 22.28 25.01 17.70
C THR A 470 23.62 24.48 18.18
N CYS A 471 23.79 23.15 18.25
CA CYS A 471 24.97 22.50 18.79
C CYS A 471 25.20 21.12 18.15
N TRP A 472 26.11 21.03 17.17
CA TRP A 472 26.34 19.80 16.42
C TRP A 472 26.72 18.55 17.28
N PRO A 473 27.49 18.64 18.39
CA PRO A 473 27.76 17.49 19.24
C PRO A 473 26.52 16.96 19.96
N VAL A 474 25.62 17.86 20.38
CA VAL A 474 24.33 17.52 20.99
C VAL A 474 23.42 16.87 19.94
N GLY A 475 23.38 17.43 18.73
CA GLY A 475 22.67 16.83 17.60
C GLY A 475 23.17 15.41 17.27
N LEU A 476 24.48 15.18 17.30
CA LEU A 476 25.08 13.85 17.11
C LEU A 476 24.65 12.88 18.22
N ALA A 477 24.74 13.29 19.49
CA ALA A 477 24.35 12.46 20.63
C ALA A 477 22.87 12.03 20.55
N PHE A 478 21.96 12.97 20.26
CA PHE A 478 20.54 12.65 20.09
C PHE A 478 20.27 11.77 18.87
N THR A 479 21.04 11.91 17.80
CA THR A 479 20.94 11.07 16.62
C THR A 479 21.32 9.62 16.95
N VAL A 480 22.42 9.42 17.68
CA VAL A 480 22.84 8.09 18.16
C VAL A 480 21.79 7.48 19.09
N LEU A 481 21.24 8.27 20.01
CA LEU A 481 20.17 7.82 20.91
C LEU A 481 18.92 7.42 20.13
N TYR A 482 18.48 8.24 19.18
CA TYR A 482 17.33 7.94 18.32
C TYR A 482 17.54 6.65 17.52
N LEU A 483 18.70 6.48 16.89
CA LEU A 483 19.03 5.25 16.16
C LEU A 483 19.05 4.04 17.10
N GLY A 484 19.59 4.18 18.30
CA GLY A 484 19.56 3.13 19.33
C GLY A 484 18.15 2.74 19.76
N CYS A 485 17.27 3.72 19.96
CA CYS A 485 15.85 3.49 20.26
C CYS A 485 15.11 2.80 19.11
N GLU A 486 15.33 3.23 17.86
CA GLU A 486 14.72 2.59 16.68
C GLU A 486 15.23 1.16 16.49
N LEU A 487 16.53 0.92 16.69
CA LEU A 487 17.12 -0.42 16.65
C LEU A 487 16.55 -1.31 17.74
N SER A 488 16.40 -0.80 18.97
CA SER A 488 15.78 -1.54 20.08
C SER A 488 14.31 -1.81 19.83
N HIS A 489 13.56 -0.85 19.29
CA HIS A 489 12.16 -1.03 18.95
C HIS A 489 11.97 -2.05 17.81
N ALA A 490 12.79 -1.96 16.76
CA ALA A 490 12.78 -2.92 15.66
C ALA A 490 13.17 -4.33 16.14
N TYR A 491 14.15 -4.43 17.04
CA TYR A 491 14.54 -5.69 17.67
C TYR A 491 13.39 -6.27 18.51
N ASN A 492 12.75 -5.47 19.37
CA ASN A 492 11.63 -5.91 20.18
C ASN A 492 10.42 -6.33 19.32
N GLN A 493 10.11 -5.59 18.25
CA GLN A 493 9.06 -5.98 17.30
C GLN A 493 9.39 -7.27 16.56
N HIS A 494 10.66 -7.53 16.29
CA HIS A 494 11.11 -8.76 15.65
C HIS A 494 11.05 -9.96 16.61
N CYS A 495 11.44 -9.76 17.87
CA CYS A 495 11.33 -10.78 18.91
C CYS A 495 9.87 -11.09 19.27
N SER A 496 9.02 -10.07 19.44
CA SER A 496 7.60 -10.27 19.77
C SER A 496 6.82 -10.98 18.66
N LYS A 497 7.21 -10.79 17.39
CA LYS A 497 6.63 -11.53 16.26
C LYS A 497 7.02 -13.01 16.22
N ASN A 498 8.07 -13.40 16.93
CA ASN A 498 8.56 -14.78 16.99
C ASN A 498 8.11 -15.52 18.28
N GLU A 499 7.51 -14.83 19.25
CA GLU A 499 7.12 -15.40 20.55
C GLU A 499 5.62 -15.74 20.67
N ASP A 500 4.78 -15.41 19.67
CA ASP A 500 3.33 -15.68 19.70
C ASP A 500 2.91 -16.95 18.92
N PRO A 501 3.37 -18.15 19.32
CA PRO A 501 2.46 -19.32 19.26
C PRO A 501 2.27 -20.03 20.62
N GLU A 502 3.05 -19.73 21.66
CA GLU A 502 3.10 -20.57 22.88
C GLU A 502 2.44 -19.95 24.14
N ALA A 503 1.94 -18.71 24.09
CA ALA A 503 1.39 -18.04 25.28
C ALA A 503 -0.11 -18.26 25.55
N LEU A 504 -0.78 -19.17 24.83
CA LEU A 504 -2.19 -19.53 25.07
C LEU A 504 -2.34 -21.01 25.47
N GLU A 505 -1.63 -21.44 26.52
CA GLU A 505 -2.09 -22.60 27.28
C GLU A 505 -3.36 -22.26 28.08
N LYS A 506 -4.46 -22.88 27.63
CA LYS A 506 -5.70 -23.27 28.35
C LYS A 506 -6.58 -22.15 28.93
N PRO A 507 -7.82 -21.97 28.43
CA PRO A 507 -8.87 -21.41 29.27
C PRO A 507 -9.21 -22.44 30.34
N ASN A 508 -8.97 -22.09 31.60
CA ASN A 508 -9.55 -22.79 32.74
C ASN A 508 -11.05 -22.90 32.53
N SER A 509 -11.53 -24.14 32.63
CA SER A 509 -12.93 -24.56 32.58
C SER A 509 -13.85 -23.60 33.35
N VAL A 510 -14.79 -22.98 32.64
CA VAL A 510 -16.00 -22.43 33.24
C VAL A 510 -17.19 -23.14 32.61
N SER A 511 -17.90 -23.82 33.50
CA SER A 511 -19.10 -24.65 33.39
C SER A 511 -20.09 -24.32 32.28
N GLU A 512 -20.52 -25.38 31.60
CA GLU A 512 -21.82 -25.51 30.92
C GLU A 512 -22.96 -25.02 31.83
N HIS A 513 -23.66 -23.97 31.40
CA HIS A 513 -25.12 -23.74 31.57
C HIS A 513 -25.45 -22.25 31.29
N GLU A 514 -25.77 -21.91 30.04
CA GLU A 514 -26.87 -20.98 29.68
C GLU A 514 -26.98 -20.86 28.14
N TYR A 515 -27.43 -21.94 27.49
CA TYR A 515 -28.14 -21.81 26.21
C TYR A 515 -29.59 -21.47 26.55
N ASP A 516 -29.96 -20.20 26.49
CA ASP A 516 -31.30 -19.76 26.09
C ASP A 516 -31.39 -18.23 26.11
N LYS A 517 -31.38 -17.64 24.90
CA LYS A 517 -32.10 -16.42 24.44
C LYS A 517 -31.37 -15.79 23.27
N LEU A 518 -31.69 -16.25 22.05
CA LEU A 518 -31.60 -15.40 20.86
C LEU A 518 -32.70 -14.32 20.96
N PRO A 519 -32.39 -13.03 20.79
CA PRO A 519 -33.36 -12.09 20.25
C PRO A 519 -33.33 -12.20 18.72
N LEU A 520 -34.44 -12.67 18.14
CA LEU A 520 -34.79 -12.41 16.76
C LEU A 520 -34.70 -10.89 16.52
N LEU A 521 -33.77 -10.46 15.66
CA LEU A 521 -33.89 -9.14 15.03
C LEU A 521 -34.75 -9.31 13.78
N THR A 522 -36.02 -8.96 13.99
CA THR A 522 -37.02 -8.68 12.97
C THR A 522 -36.53 -7.59 12.04
N VAL A 523 -36.75 -7.84 10.75
CA VAL A 523 -36.80 -6.82 9.70
C VAL A 523 -37.81 -5.76 10.13
N ASP A 524 -37.37 -4.51 10.22
CA ASP A 524 -38.27 -3.36 10.26
C ASP A 524 -38.02 -2.52 9.01
N ASP A 525 -38.95 -2.65 8.08
CA ASP A 525 -39.12 -1.79 6.92
C ASP A 525 -39.79 -0.50 7.38
N SER A 526 -39.03 0.58 7.59
CA SER A 526 -39.49 1.97 7.38
C SER A 526 -38.42 2.97 7.82
N GLU A 527 -37.82 3.66 6.85
CA GLU A 527 -37.90 5.12 6.70
C GLU A 527 -36.94 5.57 5.59
N GLU A 528 -37.55 5.79 4.42
CA GLU A 528 -37.11 6.79 3.46
C GLU A 528 -36.91 8.14 4.17
N SER A 529 -35.77 8.80 3.97
CA SER A 529 -35.71 10.23 3.62
C SER A 529 -34.27 10.75 3.64
N CYS A 530 -33.88 11.31 2.49
CA CYS A 530 -32.94 12.42 2.31
C CYS A 530 -31.53 12.31 2.90
N TYR A 531 -30.52 12.30 2.03
CA TYR A 531 -29.79 13.54 1.72
C TYR A 531 -29.06 13.41 0.38
N CYS A 532 -29.50 14.21 -0.58
CA CYS A 532 -28.73 14.63 -1.74
C CYS A 532 -27.70 15.68 -1.31
N MET A 533 -26.42 15.44 -1.60
CA MET A 533 -25.49 16.36 -2.30
C MET A 533 -24.12 15.72 -2.46
#